data_AF-A0A1C6FZ83-F1
#
_entry.id   AF-A0A1C6FZ83-F1
#
_cell.length_a   1.000
_cell.length_b   1.000
_cell.length_c   1.000
_cell.angle_alpha   90.00
_cell.angle_beta   90.00
_cell.angle_gamma   90.00
#
_symmetry.space_group_name_H-M   'P 1'
#
loop_
_entity.id
_entity.type
_entity.pdbx_description
1 polymer ?
#
loop_
_entity_poly.entity_id
_entity_poly.type
_entity_poly.pdbx_seq_one_letter_code
_entity_poly.pdbx_strand_id
1 'polypeptide(L)'
;MKQIEIEVDWNDGDYETIRKKLSDDKLDYFRPLFQAISKKGKRHNWVQGEREGYLGPLIDMYPDIPEEVLNEFDEILNLCSDDCRGWIHTICSIQIIEINVVENLV
;
A
#
# COMPACT_ATOMS: atom_id res chain seq x y z
N MET A 1 -5.04 -0.85 19.51
CA MET A 1 -4.51 -1.60 18.34
C MET A 1 -4.52 -0.65 17.15
N LYS A 2 -3.53 -0.68 16.27
CA LYS A 2 -3.49 0.22 15.10
C LYS A 2 -3.76 -0.54 13.81
N GLN A 3 -4.32 0.17 12.83
CA GLN A 3 -4.43 -0.32 11.46
C GLN A 3 -3.97 0.76 10.49
N ILE A 4 -3.59 0.35 9.30
CA ILE A 4 -3.49 1.25 8.16
C ILE A 4 -4.78 1.20 7.35
N GLU A 5 -5.19 2.36 6.88
CA GLU A 5 -6.22 2.55 5.87
C GLU A 5 -5.55 3.09 4.61
N ILE A 6 -5.85 2.46 3.47
CA ILE A 6 -5.20 2.71 2.18
C ILE A 6 -6.30 2.94 1.16
N GLU A 7 -6.30 4.11 0.55
CA GLU A 7 -7.19 4.42 -0.57
C GLU A 7 -6.48 4.17 -1.89
N VAL A 8 -7.13 3.46 -2.80
CA VAL A 8 -6.53 2.96 -4.04
C VAL A 8 -7.43 3.30 -5.23
N ASP A 9 -6.85 3.68 -6.37
CA ASP A 9 -7.51 3.83 -7.67
C ASP A 9 -7.12 2.63 -8.56
N TRP A 10 -8.11 1.96 -9.16
CA TRP A 10 -7.92 0.77 -10.00
C TRP A 10 -7.69 1.05 -11.50
N ASN A 11 -7.47 2.31 -11.89
CA ASN A 11 -7.23 2.82 -13.27
C ASN A 11 -8.50 3.19 -14.06
N ASP A 12 -9.68 3.01 -13.50
CA ASP A 12 -10.98 3.32 -14.11
C ASP A 12 -11.72 4.44 -13.38
N GLY A 13 -11.12 4.99 -12.32
CA GLY A 13 -11.76 5.97 -11.45
C GLY A 13 -12.62 5.32 -10.36
N ASP A 14 -12.58 3.99 -10.21
CA ASP A 14 -13.13 3.30 -9.06
C ASP A 14 -12.12 3.33 -7.91
N TYR A 15 -12.55 3.95 -6.81
CA TYR A 15 -11.74 4.09 -5.60
C TYR A 15 -12.18 3.06 -4.56
N GLU A 16 -11.20 2.35 -3.98
CA GLU A 16 -11.44 1.40 -2.89
C GLU A 16 -10.60 1.73 -1.66
N THR A 17 -11.12 1.39 -0.48
CA THR A 17 -10.41 1.56 0.78
C THR A 17 -10.08 0.20 1.39
N ILE A 18 -8.78 -0.12 1.46
CA ILE A 18 -8.24 -1.34 2.04
C ILE A 18 -7.80 -1.04 3.48
N ARG A 19 -8.13 -1.93 4.43
CA ARG A 19 -7.71 -1.82 5.83
C ARG A 19 -6.87 -3.02 6.24
N LYS A 20 -5.69 -2.77 6.84
CA LYS A 20 -4.78 -3.84 7.31
C LYS A 20 -4.32 -3.54 8.73
N LYS A 21 -4.49 -4.52 9.63
CA LYS A 21 -3.97 -4.42 11.00
C LYS A 21 -2.48 -4.73 10.98
N LEU A 22 -1.68 -3.88 11.61
CA LEU A 22 -0.23 -4.05 11.74
C LEU A 22 0.18 -3.85 13.20
N SER A 23 1.24 -4.54 13.62
CA SER A 23 1.88 -4.26 14.90
C SER A 23 2.56 -2.89 14.87
N ASP A 24 2.80 -2.28 16.04
CA ASP A 24 3.50 -1.00 16.13
C ASP A 24 4.90 -1.07 15.48
N ASP A 25 5.63 -2.18 15.68
CA ASP A 25 6.94 -2.40 15.05
C ASP A 25 6.88 -2.40 13.52
N LYS A 26 5.84 -3.01 12.93
CA LYS A 26 5.64 -3.01 11.47
C LYS A 26 5.22 -1.64 10.96
N LEU A 27 4.41 -0.90 11.72
CA LEU A 27 4.07 0.48 11.38
C LEU A 27 5.30 1.38 11.34
N ASP A 28 6.22 1.21 12.29
CA ASP A 28 7.48 1.96 12.33
C ASP A 28 8.42 1.53 11.20
N TYR A 29 8.49 0.24 10.90
CA TYR A 29 9.27 -0.31 9.78
C TYR A 29 8.82 0.26 8.42
N PHE A 30 7.51 0.34 8.15
CA PHE A 30 6.98 0.86 6.89
C PHE A 30 6.81 2.39 6.85
N ARG A 31 7.05 3.08 7.96
CA ARG A 31 6.85 4.54 8.05
C ARG A 31 7.58 5.34 6.96
N PRO A 32 8.84 5.02 6.58
CA PRO A 32 9.51 5.71 5.48
C PRO A 32 8.77 5.57 4.15
N LEU A 33 8.25 4.38 3.85
CA LEU A 33 7.47 4.10 2.64
C LEU A 33 6.16 4.90 2.62
N PHE A 34 5.41 4.92 3.73
CA PHE A 34 4.17 5.70 3.82
C PHE A 34 4.42 7.19 3.55
N GLN A 35 5.48 7.75 4.13
CA GLN A 35 5.87 9.14 3.89
C GLN A 35 6.29 9.38 2.44
N ALA A 36 6.99 8.43 1.81
CA ALA A 36 7.38 8.53 0.41
C ALA A 36 6.14 8.54 -0.51
N ILE A 37 5.19 7.63 -0.29
CA ILE A 37 3.92 7.55 -1.04
C ILE A 37 3.14 8.87 -0.90
N SER A 38 2.95 9.38 0.33
CA SER A 38 2.22 10.63 0.56
C SER A 38 2.86 11.85 -0.13
N LYS A 39 4.19 11.90 -0.23
CA LYS A 39 4.91 13.01 -0.89
C LYS A 39 4.84 12.93 -2.41
N LYS A 40 4.69 11.74 -2.97
CA LYS A 40 4.94 11.52 -4.40
C LYS A 40 3.86 12.11 -5.30
N GLY A 41 2.62 12.29 -4.80
CA GLY A 41 1.55 13.09 -5.43
C GLY A 41 1.22 12.77 -6.89
N LYS A 42 1.74 11.66 -7.43
CA LYS A 42 1.69 11.26 -8.85
C LYS A 42 1.14 9.84 -8.94
N ARG A 43 0.42 9.60 -10.04
CA ARG A 43 -0.12 8.28 -10.39
C ARG A 43 1.02 7.27 -10.57
N HIS A 44 0.89 6.10 -9.95
CA HIS A 44 1.91 5.07 -9.99
C HIS A 44 1.28 3.68 -9.88
N ASN A 45 1.47 2.87 -10.92
CA ASN A 45 1.01 1.49 -10.91
C ASN A 45 1.76 0.73 -9.80
N TRP A 46 1.02 0.09 -8.91
CA TRP A 46 1.54 -0.72 -7.82
C TRP A 46 1.43 -2.20 -8.23
N VAL A 47 2.37 -2.67 -9.06
CA VAL A 47 2.54 -4.09 -9.46
C VAL A 47 4.03 -4.41 -9.51
N GLN A 48 4.39 -5.63 -9.14
CA GLN A 48 5.73 -6.17 -9.39
C GLN A 48 5.89 -6.56 -10.87
N GLY A 49 6.89 -6.00 -11.54
CA GLY A 49 7.34 -6.41 -12.88
C GLY A 49 7.19 -5.37 -13.99
N GLU A 50 7.93 -5.59 -15.09
CA GLU A 50 7.81 -4.81 -16.33
C GLU A 50 6.57 -5.26 -17.12
N ARG A 51 5.70 -4.31 -17.49
CA ARG A 51 4.62 -4.52 -18.46
C ARG A 51 4.56 -3.35 -19.45
N GLU A 52 3.95 -3.53 -20.62
CA GLU A 52 3.85 -2.44 -21.60
C GLU A 52 3.00 -1.27 -21.08
N GLY A 53 3.45 -0.02 -21.31
CA GLY A 53 2.75 1.20 -20.87
C GLY A 53 3.01 1.62 -19.41
N TYR A 54 4.02 1.04 -18.77
CA TYR A 54 4.27 1.16 -17.33
C TYR A 54 5.25 2.30 -16.97
N LEU A 55 5.11 2.87 -15.77
CA LEU A 55 5.99 3.93 -15.22
C LEU A 55 7.30 3.37 -14.59
N GLY A 56 7.71 2.17 -14.98
CA GLY A 56 8.81 1.42 -14.34
C GLY A 56 8.37 0.65 -13.09
N PRO A 57 9.10 -0.41 -12.70
CA PRO A 57 8.80 -1.22 -11.52
C PRO A 57 8.79 -0.37 -10.24
N LEU A 58 8.08 -0.85 -9.21
CA LEU A 58 7.95 -0.19 -7.92
C LEU A 58 9.31 0.22 -7.30
N ILE A 59 10.35 -0.58 -7.51
CA ILE A 59 11.71 -0.31 -7.04
C ILE A 59 12.32 0.94 -7.69
N ASP A 60 12.08 1.16 -8.98
CA ASP A 60 12.54 2.36 -9.69
C ASP A 60 11.77 3.61 -9.24
N MET A 61 10.54 3.40 -8.80
CA MET A 61 9.69 4.45 -8.27
C MET A 61 10.14 4.87 -6.86
N TYR A 62 10.61 3.95 -6.04
CA TYR A 62 11.02 4.24 -4.67
C TYR A 62 12.48 3.82 -4.44
N PRO A 63 13.45 4.43 -5.15
CA PRO A 63 14.85 3.99 -5.13
C PRO A 63 15.52 4.18 -3.77
N ASP A 64 14.98 5.08 -2.93
CA ASP A 64 15.45 5.33 -1.56
C ASP A 64 14.85 4.36 -0.53
N ILE A 65 13.91 3.50 -0.94
CA ILE A 65 13.29 2.50 -0.07
C ILE A 65 13.93 1.14 -0.37
N PRO A 66 14.40 0.40 0.66
CA PRO A 66 14.96 -0.93 0.45
C PRO A 66 13.95 -1.86 -0.23
N GLU A 67 14.42 -2.64 -1.21
CA GLU A 67 13.60 -3.59 -1.98
C GLU A 67 12.84 -4.58 -1.07
N GLU A 68 13.47 -5.04 0.01
CA GLU A 68 12.82 -5.92 0.99
C GLU A 68 11.59 -5.28 1.64
N VAL A 69 11.65 -3.97 1.97
CA VAL A 69 10.51 -3.23 2.54
C VAL A 69 9.38 -3.14 1.53
N LEU A 70 9.72 -2.92 0.25
CA LEU A 70 8.77 -2.84 -0.84
C LEU A 70 8.06 -4.18 -1.08
N ASN A 71 8.82 -5.27 -1.12
CA ASN A 71 8.30 -6.63 -1.32
C ASN A 71 7.41 -7.06 -0.16
N GLU A 72 7.84 -6.83 1.10
CA GLU A 72 7.04 -7.20 2.26
C GLU A 72 5.73 -6.39 2.33
N PHE A 73 5.76 -5.12 1.96
CA PHE A 73 4.55 -4.31 1.92
C PHE A 73 3.57 -4.80 0.84
N ASP A 74 4.06 -5.27 -0.31
CA ASP A 74 3.22 -5.87 -1.35
C ASP A 74 2.48 -7.11 -0.85
N GLU A 75 3.18 -7.99 -0.13
CA GLU A 75 2.57 -9.18 0.52
C GLU A 75 1.45 -8.80 1.50
N ILE A 76 1.64 -7.72 2.28
CA ILE A 76 0.62 -7.22 3.21
C ILE A 76 -0.64 -6.78 2.49
N LEU A 77 -0.50 -6.12 1.34
CA LEU A 77 -1.64 -5.70 0.54
C LEU A 77 -2.40 -6.91 -0.02
N ASN A 78 -1.69 -8.02 -0.30
CA ASN A 78 -2.26 -9.27 -0.83
C ASN A 78 -3.04 -9.02 -2.14
N LEU A 79 -2.48 -8.16 -2.98
CA LEU A 79 -3.08 -7.71 -4.25
C LEU A 79 -2.61 -8.51 -5.45
N CYS A 80 -1.60 -9.36 -5.27
CA CYS A 80 -1.09 -10.23 -6.30
C CYS A 80 -1.71 -11.63 -6.13
N SER A 81 -2.94 -11.81 -6.61
CA SER A 81 -3.36 -13.14 -7.07
C SER A 81 -3.34 -13.14 -8.60
N ASP A 82 -2.96 -14.26 -9.20
CA ASP A 82 -2.87 -14.44 -10.66
C ASP A 82 -4.23 -14.29 -11.40
N ASP A 83 -5.29 -13.85 -10.71
CA ASP A 83 -6.67 -13.69 -11.22
C ASP A 83 -7.19 -12.23 -11.14
N CYS A 84 -6.32 -11.25 -10.85
CA CYS A 84 -6.74 -9.86 -10.61
C CYS A 84 -7.15 -9.12 -11.88
N ARG A 85 -8.46 -8.89 -12.04
CA ARG A 85 -9.10 -7.99 -13.05
C ARG A 85 -8.85 -6.50 -12.85
N GLY A 86 -8.03 -6.10 -11.88
CA GLY A 86 -7.69 -4.69 -11.61
C GLY A 86 -6.34 -4.64 -10.94
N TRP A 87 -5.47 -3.74 -11.39
CA TRP A 87 -4.20 -3.45 -10.74
C TRP A 87 -4.36 -2.13 -10.00
N ILE A 88 -3.72 -1.96 -8.85
CA ILE A 88 -3.71 -0.64 -8.24
C ILE A 88 -2.94 0.29 -9.17
N HIS A 89 -3.65 1.26 -9.72
CA HIS A 89 -3.10 2.31 -10.55
C HIS A 89 -2.42 3.40 -9.73
N THR A 90 -2.90 3.63 -8.51
CA THR A 90 -2.33 4.60 -7.58
C THR A 90 -2.79 4.29 -6.17
N ILE A 91 -1.86 4.35 -5.20
CA ILE A 91 -2.23 4.55 -3.80
C ILE A 91 -2.44 6.05 -3.59
N CYS A 92 -3.70 6.44 -3.40
CA CYS A 92 -4.12 7.84 -3.26
C CYS A 92 -3.81 8.39 -1.86
N SER A 93 -3.98 7.55 -0.83
CA SER A 93 -3.68 7.93 0.55
C SER A 93 -3.35 6.71 1.41
N ILE A 94 -2.53 6.91 2.45
CA ILE A 94 -2.26 5.93 3.52
C ILE A 94 -2.33 6.65 4.85
N GLN A 95 -3.11 6.12 5.80
CA GLN A 95 -3.27 6.69 7.12
C GLN A 95 -3.16 5.61 8.21
N ILE A 96 -2.54 5.96 9.34
CA ILE A 96 -2.51 5.12 10.53
C ILE A 96 -3.70 5.52 11.41
N ILE A 97 -4.55 4.56 11.75
CA ILE A 97 -5.75 4.77 12.56
C ILE A 97 -5.63 3.96 13.85
N GLU A 98 -5.87 4.62 14.98
CA GLU A 98 -6.02 3.95 16.27
C GLU A 98 -7.42 3.32 16.39
N ILE A 99 -7.45 2.01 16.62
CA ILE A 99 -8.67 1.28 16.91
C ILE A 99 -8.76 1.11 18.43
N ASN A 100 -9.76 1.76 19.01
CA ASN A 100 -10.23 1.47 20.36
C ASN A 100 -11.06 0.19 20.29
N VAL A 101 -10.47 -0.92 20.72
CA VAL A 101 -11.24 -2.15 20.93
C VAL A 101 -11.99 -1.94 22.24
N VAL A 102 -13.29 -1.67 22.15
CA VAL A 102 -14.17 -1.81 23.31
C VAL A 102 -14.31 -3.31 23.53
N GLU A 103 -13.48 -3.87 24.40
CA GLU A 103 -13.68 -5.22 24.90
C GLU A 103 -14.95 -5.20 25.74
N ASN A 104 -16.08 -5.57 25.13
CA ASN A 104 -17.25 -5.96 25.90
C ASN A 104 -16.87 -7.26 26.62
N LEU A 105 -16.42 -7.11 27.87
CA LEU A 105 -16.32 -8.20 28.83
C LEU A 105 -17.73 -8.76 29.01
N VAL A 106 -17.99 -9.93 28.42
CA VAL A 106 -19.17 -10.78 28.69
C VAL A 106 -18.73 -11.90 29.62
#